data_AF-A0A963MS19-F1
#
_entry.id   AF-A0A963MS19-F1
#
_cell.length_a   1.000
_cell.length_b   1.000
_cell.length_c   1.000
_cell.angle_alpha   90.00
_cell.angle_beta   90.00
_cell.angle_gamma   90.00
#
_symmetry.space_group_name_H-M   'P 1'
#
loop_
_entity.id
_entity.type
_entity.pdbx_description
1 polymer ?
#
loop_
_entity_poly.entity_id
_entity_poly.type
_entity_poly.pdbx_seq_one_letter_code
_entity_poly.pdbx_strand_id
1 'polypeptide(L)'
;MTSILPEKKQSNFPQKFALSIFFPVLLLWIPTGETGVFEFINDEDEVDIITHPTGYNGAGGELVVTVAIEPLSLHADEMEIPVKNAINTWNQLIPTTGNIQIDDNIVPFRMFDFESVALHELGHCIGLAHPNLATESGLDGENKNYTSAISGANNAFDLDRGVDGVIGSGDDVRGDDINLHWFNKENNNPFLLAEVVDQTTYSLSLDDLPSGHRFAANGDRLVSLLLGFENTEAVMQQGITSGEARRTLVADDVATLRLAMSGLDRLEGTLDDYTLTLQYVGRTDDADIVLNFDNKAAFAACRITGTFLNDKHVAIQQGNISFNTGFAWFFNPVLTLPAPEQPVVSVLVNDQDQSIELQSGDRLTLKVGLNPGMKSGSQTDYWVRAMTPVGEFWLDSRLQFIRSDTPVRAHGGPMIALAGFSILDSTTAGLPAGTYTVTFAVDDNRDQVFDETYQQSVSFTILPR
;
A
#
# COMPACT_ATOMS: atom_id res chain seq x y z
N MET A 1 -57.14 46.05 -51.36
CA MET A 1 -55.88 46.61 -51.85
C MET A 1 -54.79 45.62 -51.44
N THR A 2 -54.36 44.71 -52.32
CA THR A 2 -53.32 44.88 -53.37
C THR A 2 -51.90 45.09 -52.79
N SER A 3 -50.87 44.31 -53.17
CA SER A 3 -50.82 43.14 -54.08
C SER A 3 -49.40 42.50 -54.13
N ILE A 4 -49.30 41.32 -54.76
CA ILE A 4 -48.12 40.67 -55.39
C ILE A 4 -47.41 39.55 -54.58
N LEU A 5 -47.29 38.39 -55.25
CA LEU A 5 -46.35 37.26 -55.04
C LEU A 5 -45.31 37.31 -56.18
N PRO A 6 -44.06 36.83 -56.00
CA PRO A 6 -43.80 35.43 -56.40
C PRO A 6 -42.72 34.67 -55.59
N GLU A 7 -43.10 33.48 -55.13
CA GLU A 7 -42.43 32.18 -55.40
C GLU A 7 -40.91 32.12 -55.70
N LYS A 8 -40.16 31.35 -54.90
CA LYS A 8 -39.07 30.49 -55.44
C LYS A 8 -38.73 29.26 -54.57
N LYS A 9 -38.50 28.16 -55.29
CA LYS A 9 -38.30 26.74 -54.90
C LYS A 9 -37.28 26.40 -53.80
N GLN A 10 -37.68 25.42 -52.98
CA GLN A 10 -37.00 24.16 -52.61
C GLN A 10 -35.47 24.10 -52.36
N SER A 11 -35.10 23.60 -51.18
CA SER A 11 -34.17 22.46 -51.05
C SER A 11 -34.54 21.62 -49.81
N ASN A 12 -34.11 20.36 -49.76
CA ASN A 12 -34.45 19.40 -48.69
C ASN A 12 -33.28 19.23 -47.71
N PHE A 13 -33.55 19.15 -46.40
CA PHE A 13 -33.35 17.93 -45.55
C PHE A 13 -33.58 18.26 -44.06
N PRO A 14 -34.18 17.36 -43.25
CA PRO A 14 -34.31 17.57 -41.80
C PRO A 14 -33.01 17.23 -41.08
N GLN A 15 -32.31 18.25 -40.57
CA GLN A 15 -31.17 18.04 -39.68
C GLN A 15 -31.69 17.68 -38.28
N LYS A 16 -31.42 16.45 -37.81
CA LYS A 16 -31.81 16.00 -36.47
C LYS A 16 -31.02 16.78 -35.42
N PHE A 17 -31.69 17.43 -34.48
CA PHE A 17 -31.06 17.87 -33.24
C PHE A 17 -30.67 16.63 -32.42
N ALA A 18 -29.39 16.29 -32.42
CA ALA A 18 -28.80 15.39 -31.44
C ALA A 18 -28.39 16.22 -30.22
N LEU A 19 -28.92 15.88 -29.05
CA LEU A 19 -28.57 16.53 -27.79
C LEU A 19 -27.25 15.93 -27.27
N SER A 20 -26.12 16.47 -27.73
CA SER A 20 -24.80 16.06 -27.25
C SER A 20 -24.59 16.53 -25.80
N ILE A 21 -24.95 15.67 -24.84
CA ILE A 21 -24.51 15.81 -23.45
C ILE A 21 -23.02 15.47 -23.42
N PHE A 22 -22.18 16.51 -23.33
CA PHE A 22 -20.76 16.35 -23.05
C PHE A 22 -20.61 15.93 -21.58
N PHE A 23 -20.44 14.63 -21.34
CA PHE A 23 -19.79 14.16 -20.12
C PHE A 23 -18.28 14.18 -20.36
N PRO A 24 -17.51 15.05 -19.68
CA PRO A 24 -16.07 14.84 -19.58
C PRO A 24 -15.86 13.63 -18.67
N VAL A 25 -15.57 12.47 -19.26
CA VAL A 25 -15.00 11.35 -18.51
C VAL A 25 -13.56 11.74 -18.17
N LEU A 26 -13.40 12.43 -17.05
CA LEU A 26 -12.10 12.68 -16.46
C LEU A 26 -11.57 11.33 -15.98
N LEU A 27 -10.70 10.69 -16.76
CA LEU A 27 -9.89 9.60 -16.22
C LEU A 27 -8.93 10.24 -15.22
N LEU A 28 -9.29 10.15 -13.94
CA LEU A 28 -8.35 10.27 -12.85
C LEU A 28 -7.31 9.16 -13.04
N TRP A 29 -6.13 9.54 -13.53
CA TRP A 29 -4.93 8.76 -13.25
C TRP A 29 -4.74 8.83 -11.74
N ILE A 30 -4.44 7.69 -11.12
CA ILE A 30 -4.11 7.60 -9.71
C ILE A 30 -2.58 7.48 -9.62
N PRO A 31 -1.84 8.60 -9.53
CA PRO A 31 -0.47 8.56 -9.05
C PRO A 31 -0.48 8.19 -7.58
N THR A 32 0.63 7.65 -7.08
CA THR A 32 0.66 6.90 -5.83
C THR A 32 1.53 7.57 -4.75
N GLY A 33 1.12 7.44 -3.48
CA GLY A 33 1.51 8.20 -2.26
C GLY A 33 2.93 7.92 -1.73
N GLU A 34 3.26 7.77 -0.46
CA GLU A 34 2.53 7.45 0.78
C GLU A 34 2.73 8.64 1.77
N THR A 35 3.04 8.39 3.06
CA THR A 35 3.19 9.39 4.15
C THR A 35 4.04 8.85 5.35
N GLY A 36 4.27 9.60 6.46
CA GLY A 36 4.94 9.07 7.68
C GLY A 36 5.44 10.04 8.79
N VAL A 37 5.69 9.57 10.03
CA VAL A 37 6.32 10.34 11.16
C VAL A 37 7.43 9.53 11.85
N PHE A 38 8.47 10.20 12.35
CA PHE A 38 9.58 9.56 13.07
C PHE A 38 9.60 9.81 14.58
N GLU A 39 10.20 8.86 15.29
CA GLU A 39 10.57 8.95 16.70
C GLU A 39 11.63 10.03 16.98
N PHE A 40 11.80 10.37 18.28
CA PHE A 40 12.71 11.41 18.82
C PHE A 40 12.44 12.88 18.42
N ILE A 41 11.49 13.16 17.52
CA ILE A 41 11.00 14.52 17.29
C ILE A 41 10.44 15.11 18.59
N ASN A 42 10.69 16.40 18.85
CA ASN A 42 10.23 17.09 20.06
C ASN A 42 10.11 18.61 19.84
N ASP A 43 9.39 19.27 20.76
CA ASP A 43 9.03 20.69 20.70
C ASP A 43 10.21 21.69 20.82
N GLU A 44 11.39 21.27 21.30
CA GLU A 44 12.41 22.22 21.79
C GLU A 44 13.39 22.75 20.73
N ASP A 45 13.74 22.00 19.68
CA ASP A 45 14.73 22.45 18.68
C ASP A 45 14.43 22.08 17.20
N GLU A 46 14.12 20.82 16.83
CA GLU A 46 14.04 20.41 15.40
C GLU A 46 12.89 19.44 15.03
N VAL A 47 12.05 19.87 14.08
CA VAL A 47 10.87 19.11 13.55
C VAL A 47 11.17 18.21 12.34
N ASP A 48 12.42 18.15 11.91
CA ASP A 48 12.87 17.49 10.68
C ASP A 48 13.94 16.44 11.00
N ILE A 49 13.58 15.50 11.89
CA ILE A 49 14.41 14.39 12.31
C ILE A 49 13.91 13.11 11.64
N ILE A 50 14.85 12.31 11.13
CA ILE A 50 14.59 10.94 10.65
C ILE A 50 15.27 9.96 11.61
N THR A 51 14.51 8.97 12.09
CA THR A 51 15.03 7.96 13.03
C THR A 51 15.24 6.62 12.33
N HIS A 52 16.44 6.07 12.51
CA HIS A 52 16.91 4.85 11.89
C HIS A 52 16.94 3.67 12.88
N PRO A 53 16.77 2.42 12.41
CA PRO A 53 16.89 1.22 13.24
C PRO A 53 18.29 1.01 13.84
N THR A 54 18.37 0.14 14.85
CA THR A 54 19.62 -0.19 15.55
C THR A 54 20.73 -0.63 14.59
N GLY A 55 21.92 -0.04 14.75
CA GLY A 55 23.13 -0.40 13.99
C GLY A 55 23.40 0.48 12.75
N TYR A 56 22.43 1.28 12.29
CA TYR A 56 22.67 2.23 11.21
C TYR A 56 23.69 3.31 11.63
N ASN A 57 24.55 3.70 10.70
CA ASN A 57 25.68 4.59 10.97
C ASN A 57 26.05 5.55 9.83
N GLY A 58 25.16 5.72 8.83
CA GLY A 58 25.44 6.53 7.63
C GLY A 58 26.22 5.80 6.54
N ALA A 59 26.16 4.46 6.51
CA ALA A 59 26.65 3.63 5.42
C ALA A 59 25.59 2.60 5.03
N GLY A 60 25.43 2.40 3.73
CA GLY A 60 24.37 1.57 3.17
C GLY A 60 24.67 0.06 3.15
N GLY A 61 23.67 -0.72 2.72
CA GLY A 61 23.71 -2.18 2.62
C GLY A 61 22.61 -2.89 3.41
N GLU A 62 22.83 -4.14 3.82
CA GLU A 62 21.87 -4.85 4.67
C GLU A 62 22.04 -4.46 6.15
N LEU A 63 20.97 -3.98 6.77
CA LEU A 63 20.88 -3.67 8.19
C LEU A 63 20.07 -4.76 8.90
N VAL A 64 20.75 -5.66 9.63
CA VAL A 64 20.09 -6.72 10.39
C VAL A 64 19.84 -6.26 11.82
N VAL A 65 18.58 -6.28 12.25
CA VAL A 65 18.16 -5.95 13.64
C VAL A 65 17.56 -7.21 14.28
N THR A 66 18.10 -7.62 15.42
CA THR A 66 17.67 -8.83 16.12
C THR A 66 16.49 -8.58 17.05
N VAL A 67 15.52 -9.49 17.02
CA VAL A 67 14.27 -9.41 17.78
C VAL A 67 14.10 -10.68 18.62
N ALA A 68 13.80 -10.52 19.91
CA ALA A 68 13.63 -11.61 20.86
C ALA A 68 12.47 -11.39 21.83
N ILE A 69 12.10 -12.44 22.55
CA ILE A 69 11.17 -12.39 23.69
C ILE A 69 11.97 -12.65 24.98
N GLU A 70 11.74 -11.88 26.05
CA GLU A 70 12.38 -12.12 27.35
C GLU A 70 12.12 -13.59 27.79
N PRO A 71 13.13 -14.39 28.16
CA PRO A 71 12.97 -15.82 28.47
C PRO A 71 11.99 -16.15 29.60
N LEU A 72 11.65 -15.16 30.44
CA LEU A 72 10.73 -15.28 31.57
C LEU A 72 9.43 -14.46 31.40
N SER A 73 9.20 -13.85 30.23
CA SER A 73 7.95 -13.14 29.92
C SER A 73 6.75 -14.06 30.12
N LEU A 74 5.65 -13.50 30.65
CA LEU A 74 4.36 -14.18 30.56
C LEU A 74 4.02 -14.41 29.08
N HIS A 75 3.34 -15.52 28.77
CA HIS A 75 2.94 -15.90 27.41
C HIS A 75 4.08 -16.09 26.39
N ALA A 76 5.34 -16.28 26.83
CA ALA A 76 6.49 -16.41 25.91
C ALA A 76 6.41 -17.60 24.93
N ASP A 77 5.59 -18.63 25.20
CA ASP A 77 5.29 -19.70 24.23
C ASP A 77 4.26 -19.24 23.18
N GLU A 78 3.20 -18.56 23.61
CA GLU A 78 2.13 -18.05 22.75
C GLU A 78 2.55 -16.86 21.88
N MET A 79 3.50 -16.04 22.35
CA MET A 79 4.06 -14.90 21.62
C MET A 79 4.90 -15.29 20.39
N GLU A 80 5.48 -16.50 20.36
CA GLU A 80 6.54 -16.84 19.39
C GLU A 80 6.08 -16.87 17.92
N ILE A 81 4.82 -17.24 17.65
CA ILE A 81 4.25 -17.20 16.30
C ILE A 81 3.89 -15.78 15.86
N PRO A 82 3.09 -15.01 16.62
CA PRO A 82 2.72 -13.65 16.21
C PRO A 82 3.92 -12.68 16.13
N VAL A 83 4.97 -12.85 16.96
CA VAL A 83 6.22 -12.07 16.78
C VAL A 83 6.89 -12.38 15.43
N LYS A 84 6.95 -13.64 15.00
CA LYS A 84 7.47 -14.01 13.67
C LYS A 84 6.60 -13.47 12.54
N ASN A 85 5.28 -13.45 12.71
CA ASN A 85 4.36 -12.89 11.71
C ASN A 85 4.54 -11.37 11.57
N ALA A 86 4.72 -10.66 12.69
CA ALA A 86 4.98 -9.22 12.70
C ALA A 86 6.35 -8.89 12.05
N ILE A 87 7.39 -9.65 12.40
CA ILE A 87 8.73 -9.60 11.77
C ILE A 87 8.63 -9.86 10.26
N ASN A 88 7.93 -10.92 9.84
CA ASN A 88 7.72 -11.21 8.42
C ASN A 88 7.01 -10.05 7.71
N THR A 89 6.07 -9.38 8.37
CA THR A 89 5.28 -8.29 7.79
C THR A 89 6.15 -7.05 7.54
N TRP A 90 6.96 -6.63 8.52
CA TRP A 90 7.95 -5.55 8.34
C TRP A 90 9.02 -5.92 7.30
N ASN A 91 9.52 -7.15 7.29
CA ASN A 91 10.50 -7.62 6.28
C ASN A 91 9.94 -7.67 4.85
N GLN A 92 8.62 -7.65 4.66
CA GLN A 92 7.99 -7.72 3.34
C GLN A 92 7.81 -6.34 2.69
N LEU A 93 7.56 -5.28 3.48
CA LEU A 93 7.25 -3.91 2.99
C LEU A 93 6.20 -3.86 1.86
N ILE A 94 5.21 -4.76 1.95
CA ILE A 94 4.05 -4.84 1.05
C ILE A 94 2.92 -4.01 1.67
N PRO A 95 2.53 -2.87 1.09
CA PRO A 95 1.36 -2.13 1.54
C PRO A 95 0.08 -2.84 1.09
N THR A 96 -0.96 -2.74 1.91
CA THR A 96 -2.25 -3.41 1.74
C THR A 96 -3.42 -2.46 2.00
N THR A 97 -4.61 -2.90 1.59
CA THR A 97 -5.90 -2.24 1.89
C THR A 97 -6.88 -3.30 2.40
N GLY A 98 -7.85 -2.92 3.22
CA GLY A 98 -8.71 -3.87 3.94
C GLY A 98 -7.98 -4.59 5.08
N ASN A 99 -6.97 -3.95 5.69
CA ASN A 99 -6.16 -4.55 6.75
C ASN A 99 -6.88 -4.59 8.12
N ILE A 100 -7.90 -3.76 8.35
CA ILE A 100 -8.80 -3.86 9.51
C ILE A 100 -9.75 -5.04 9.32
N GLN A 101 -9.70 -6.01 10.24
CA GLN A 101 -10.60 -7.16 10.25
C GLN A 101 -11.27 -7.27 11.63
N ILE A 102 -12.61 -7.26 11.64
CA ILE A 102 -13.44 -7.32 12.85
C ILE A 102 -14.37 -8.53 12.74
N ASP A 103 -13.87 -9.69 13.18
CA ASP A 103 -14.56 -10.99 13.15
C ASP A 103 -14.13 -11.83 14.37
N ASP A 104 -15.12 -12.29 15.15
CA ASP A 104 -14.94 -13.13 16.35
C ASP A 104 -14.24 -14.47 16.04
N ASN A 105 -14.25 -14.90 14.77
CA ASN A 105 -13.51 -16.07 14.28
C ASN A 105 -12.00 -15.81 14.06
N ILE A 106 -11.57 -14.54 14.01
CA ILE A 106 -10.19 -14.10 13.76
C ILE A 106 -9.56 -13.51 15.02
N VAL A 107 -10.31 -12.66 15.74
CA VAL A 107 -9.98 -12.11 17.07
C VAL A 107 -11.28 -11.99 17.86
N PRO A 108 -11.45 -12.69 19.01
CA PRO A 108 -12.68 -12.61 19.78
C PRO A 108 -12.97 -11.19 20.27
N PHE A 109 -14.23 -10.72 20.20
CA PHE A 109 -14.65 -9.31 20.40
C PHE A 109 -14.31 -8.65 21.76
N ARG A 110 -13.65 -9.36 22.67
CA ARG A 110 -13.24 -8.87 24.01
C ARG A 110 -11.75 -9.03 24.27
N MET A 111 -10.97 -9.33 23.23
CA MET A 111 -9.55 -9.58 23.30
C MET A 111 -8.82 -8.62 22.34
N PHE A 112 -7.64 -8.18 22.72
CA PHE A 112 -6.75 -7.43 21.84
C PHE A 112 -5.85 -8.40 21.10
N ASP A 113 -5.63 -8.17 19.81
CA ASP A 113 -4.76 -9.01 19.00
C ASP A 113 -3.29 -8.69 19.30
N PHE A 114 -2.60 -9.63 19.93
CA PHE A 114 -1.19 -9.46 20.26
C PHE A 114 -0.33 -9.30 19.00
N GLU A 115 -0.69 -9.93 17.87
CA GLU A 115 0.08 -9.78 16.61
C GLU A 115 0.03 -8.35 16.08
N SER A 116 -1.17 -7.76 16.00
CA SER A 116 -1.36 -6.39 15.55
C SER A 116 -0.69 -5.36 16.47
N VAL A 117 -0.74 -5.55 17.79
CA VAL A 117 -0.03 -4.67 18.73
C VAL A 117 1.48 -4.88 18.64
N ALA A 118 1.99 -6.11 18.57
CA ALA A 118 3.42 -6.36 18.41
C ALA A 118 3.97 -5.80 17.08
N LEU A 119 3.16 -5.78 16.01
CA LEU A 119 3.50 -5.14 14.74
C LEU A 119 3.64 -3.62 14.87
N HIS A 120 2.69 -2.96 15.55
CA HIS A 120 2.72 -1.53 15.87
C HIS A 120 3.94 -1.15 16.74
N GLU A 121 4.17 -1.87 17.83
CA GLU A 121 5.30 -1.60 18.74
C GLU A 121 6.67 -1.90 18.08
N LEU A 122 6.73 -2.83 17.12
CA LEU A 122 7.92 -3.02 16.30
C LEU A 122 8.19 -1.81 15.39
N GLY A 123 7.16 -1.11 14.90
CA GLY A 123 7.30 0.14 14.14
C GLY A 123 7.99 1.24 14.96
N HIS A 124 7.56 1.46 16.19
CA HIS A 124 8.24 2.35 17.14
C HIS A 124 9.69 1.92 17.38
N CYS A 125 9.92 0.61 17.59
CA CYS A 125 11.24 0.06 17.85
C CYS A 125 12.17 0.02 16.61
N ILE A 126 11.70 0.40 15.42
CA ILE A 126 12.52 0.62 14.21
C ILE A 126 12.51 2.08 13.72
N GLY A 127 11.82 3.00 14.43
CA GLY A 127 11.97 4.45 14.28
C GLY A 127 10.71 5.24 13.91
N LEU A 128 9.56 4.59 13.71
CA LEU A 128 8.32 5.24 13.28
C LEU A 128 7.50 5.72 14.50
N ALA A 129 6.92 6.91 14.42
CA ALA A 129 5.98 7.43 15.41
C ALA A 129 4.54 7.43 14.88
N HIS A 130 3.58 7.84 15.71
CA HIS A 130 2.18 7.93 15.31
C HIS A 130 1.95 9.02 14.24
N PRO A 131 1.21 8.74 13.14
CA PRO A 131 0.83 9.72 12.13
C PRO A 131 -0.31 10.63 12.58
N ASN A 132 -0.88 10.37 13.75
CA ASN A 132 -1.84 11.22 14.45
C ASN A 132 -1.27 11.81 15.76
N LEU A 133 -1.86 12.91 16.23
CA LEU A 133 -1.51 13.57 17.51
C LEU A 133 -1.58 12.65 18.73
N ALA A 134 -2.35 11.56 18.63
CA ALA A 134 -2.30 10.43 19.55
C ALA A 134 -2.46 10.85 21.03
N THR A 135 -2.04 10.04 22.01
CA THR A 135 -2.30 10.30 23.44
C THR A 135 -1.23 11.17 24.10
N GLU A 136 -0.03 11.20 23.53
CA GLU A 136 1.10 12.05 23.89
C GLU A 136 0.80 13.55 23.76
N SER A 137 -0.04 13.97 22.80
CA SER A 137 -0.55 15.36 22.70
C SER A 137 -1.35 15.83 23.92
N GLY A 138 -1.77 14.92 24.80
CA GLY A 138 -2.65 15.22 25.93
C GLY A 138 -4.09 15.57 25.54
N LEU A 139 -4.47 15.39 24.27
CA LEU A 139 -5.83 15.64 23.78
C LEU A 139 -6.81 14.50 24.14
N ASP A 140 -8.09 14.84 24.25
CA ASP A 140 -9.17 13.89 24.57
C ASP A 140 -9.97 13.49 23.31
N GLY A 141 -10.39 12.21 23.27
CA GLY A 141 -11.34 11.71 22.26
C GLY A 141 -10.81 11.76 20.82
N GLU A 142 -11.69 12.14 19.90
CA GLU A 142 -11.43 12.18 18.44
C GLU A 142 -10.38 13.25 18.06
N ASN A 143 -10.10 14.23 18.94
CA ASN A 143 -9.05 15.24 18.71
C ASN A 143 -7.64 14.63 18.64
N LYS A 144 -7.46 13.39 19.12
CA LYS A 144 -6.21 12.64 18.95
C LYS A 144 -5.97 12.15 17.53
N ASN A 145 -6.98 12.19 16.65
CA ASN A 145 -6.88 11.63 15.29
C ASN A 145 -6.44 12.65 14.25
N TYR A 146 -6.31 13.94 14.60
CA TYR A 146 -5.70 14.94 13.72
C TYR A 146 -4.24 14.56 13.39
N THR A 147 -3.76 14.90 12.20
CA THR A 147 -2.39 14.59 11.74
C THR A 147 -1.32 15.12 12.68
N SER A 148 -0.27 14.34 12.90
CA SER A 148 0.80 14.64 13.86
C SER A 148 1.50 15.97 13.59
N ALA A 149 1.66 16.76 14.64
CA ALA A 149 2.17 18.13 14.62
C ALA A 149 2.70 18.50 16.01
N ILE A 150 3.52 19.56 16.11
CA ILE A 150 3.70 20.31 17.36
C ILE A 150 2.88 21.60 17.31
N SER A 151 2.45 22.10 18.48
CA SER A 151 1.67 23.34 18.56
C SER A 151 2.45 24.55 18.06
N GLY A 152 1.77 25.51 17.45
CA GLY A 152 2.38 26.71 16.89
C GLY A 152 2.99 27.69 17.88
N ALA A 153 3.35 28.88 17.37
CA ALA A 153 3.78 30.01 18.17
C ALA A 153 2.71 30.47 19.18
N ASN A 154 1.45 30.09 18.97
CA ASN A 154 0.34 30.25 19.89
C ASN A 154 0.39 29.33 21.14
N ASN A 155 1.20 28.26 21.14
CA ASN A 155 1.31 27.21 22.18
C ASN A 155 -0.01 26.44 22.45
N ALA A 156 -0.80 26.19 21.41
CA ALA A 156 -2.01 25.36 21.40
C ALA A 156 -2.15 24.63 20.05
N PHE A 157 -2.86 23.50 20.03
CA PHE A 157 -3.20 22.84 18.76
C PHE A 157 -4.41 23.51 18.10
N ASP A 158 -4.30 23.83 16.82
CA ASP A 158 -5.43 24.29 16.00
C ASP A 158 -6.16 23.09 15.38
N LEU A 159 -7.40 22.86 15.84
CA LEU A 159 -8.16 21.62 15.63
C LEU A 159 -9.50 21.88 14.92
N ASP A 160 -9.44 22.29 13.65
CA ASP A 160 -10.63 22.46 12.78
C ASP A 160 -10.57 21.57 11.54
N ARG A 161 -11.61 20.76 11.35
CA ARG A 161 -11.70 19.58 10.48
C ARG A 161 -12.09 19.86 9.02
N GLY A 162 -11.61 20.99 8.49
CA GLY A 162 -11.79 21.37 7.09
C GLY A 162 -13.25 21.51 6.62
N VAL A 163 -13.49 21.20 5.34
CA VAL A 163 -14.79 21.28 4.65
C VAL A 163 -15.40 19.89 4.44
N ASP A 164 -14.60 18.84 4.31
CA ASP A 164 -15.13 17.47 4.25
C ASP A 164 -15.64 16.97 5.62
N GLY A 165 -15.11 17.51 6.72
CA GLY A 165 -15.51 17.20 8.09
C GLY A 165 -14.86 15.94 8.66
N VAL A 166 -13.79 15.43 8.04
CA VAL A 166 -13.00 14.26 8.43
C VAL A 166 -11.72 14.74 9.10
N ILE A 167 -11.55 14.38 10.37
CA ILE A 167 -10.33 14.72 11.13
C ILE A 167 -9.12 13.97 10.53
N GLY A 168 -8.00 14.67 10.33
CA GLY A 168 -6.80 14.12 9.70
C GLY A 168 -6.84 14.14 8.17
N SER A 169 -7.81 14.80 7.56
CA SER A 169 -7.89 14.94 6.09
C SER A 169 -6.90 15.99 5.57
N GLY A 170 -6.74 16.02 4.25
CA GLY A 170 -5.89 17.02 3.59
C GLY A 170 -6.42 18.45 3.67
N ASP A 171 -7.68 18.68 4.08
CA ASP A 171 -8.32 20.00 4.10
C ASP A 171 -8.52 20.61 5.50
N ASP A 172 -8.02 19.91 6.54
CA ASP A 172 -7.87 20.38 7.93
C ASP A 172 -7.25 21.79 8.02
N VAL A 173 -7.78 22.63 8.92
CA VAL A 173 -7.34 24.01 9.15
C VAL A 173 -6.54 24.10 10.45
N ARG A 174 -5.26 23.77 10.34
CA ARG A 174 -4.31 23.62 11.45
C ARG A 174 -3.56 24.90 11.85
N GLY A 175 -4.16 26.07 11.58
CA GLY A 175 -3.71 27.39 12.07
C GLY A 175 -2.20 27.67 11.96
N ASP A 176 -1.50 27.69 13.09
CA ASP A 176 -0.03 27.79 13.15
C ASP A 176 0.70 26.53 13.67
N ASP A 177 0.03 25.37 13.76
CA ASP A 177 0.65 24.06 14.04
C ASP A 177 1.77 23.74 13.04
N ILE A 178 2.86 23.14 13.53
CA ILE A 178 4.01 22.74 12.70
C ILE A 178 3.91 21.24 12.41
N ASN A 179 3.74 20.90 11.14
CA ASN A 179 3.60 19.54 10.64
C ASN A 179 4.81 18.64 10.94
N LEU A 180 4.55 17.43 11.46
CA LEU A 180 5.56 16.36 11.62
C LEU A 180 5.38 15.21 10.63
N HIS A 181 4.31 15.22 9.83
CA HIS A 181 3.94 14.14 8.92
C HIS A 181 4.52 14.38 7.53
N TRP A 182 5.53 13.60 7.16
CA TRP A 182 5.99 13.49 5.78
C TRP A 182 4.83 13.06 4.90
N PHE A 183 4.67 13.69 3.75
CA PHE A 183 3.60 13.38 2.82
C PHE A 183 4.05 13.38 1.36
N ASN A 184 3.43 12.53 0.54
CA ASN A 184 3.63 12.54 -0.91
C ASN A 184 3.11 13.85 -1.53
N LYS A 185 4.01 14.53 -2.25
CA LYS A 185 3.80 15.88 -2.81
C LYS A 185 2.82 15.91 -3.99
N GLU A 186 2.53 14.78 -4.62
CA GLU A 186 1.63 14.70 -5.78
C GLU A 186 0.15 14.51 -5.38
N ASN A 187 -0.12 13.77 -4.30
CA ASN A 187 -1.50 13.38 -3.93
C ASN A 187 -1.87 13.49 -2.45
N ASN A 188 -0.91 13.54 -1.51
CA ASN A 188 -1.15 13.53 -0.07
C ASN A 188 -2.16 12.44 0.36
N ASN A 189 -1.92 11.18 -0.06
CA ASN A 189 -2.86 10.05 0.02
C ASN A 189 -2.20 8.75 0.56
N PRO A 190 -2.60 8.21 1.74
CA PRO A 190 -1.62 7.51 2.59
C PRO A 190 -1.58 5.96 2.74
N PHE A 191 -2.25 4.96 2.18
CA PHE A 191 -3.27 4.65 1.15
C PHE A 191 -2.84 4.49 -0.32
N LEU A 192 -1.67 4.96 -0.77
CA LEU A 192 -1.08 4.63 -2.10
C LEU A 192 0.46 4.69 -2.05
N LEU A 193 1.22 3.91 -2.86
CA LEU A 193 2.72 3.83 -2.86
C LEU A 193 3.45 4.41 -4.10
N ALA A 194 4.27 5.46 -3.93
CA ALA A 194 5.11 6.02 -5.00
C ALA A 194 6.14 5.04 -5.59
N GLU A 195 6.60 5.37 -6.80
CA GLU A 195 7.63 4.64 -7.53
C GLU A 195 9.05 4.84 -6.96
N VAL A 196 9.28 5.96 -6.26
CA VAL A 196 10.50 6.32 -5.51
C VAL A 196 10.07 6.88 -4.15
N VAL A 197 10.77 6.53 -3.07
CA VAL A 197 10.44 6.98 -1.70
C VAL A 197 11.61 7.73 -1.06
N ASP A 198 11.71 9.00 -1.39
CA ASP A 198 12.76 9.91 -0.91
C ASP A 198 12.27 11.37 -0.82
N GLN A 199 13.15 12.33 -0.49
CA GLN A 199 12.77 13.75 -0.36
C GLN A 199 12.36 14.44 -1.69
N THR A 200 12.46 13.76 -2.84
CA THR A 200 12.01 14.29 -4.13
C THR A 200 10.51 14.07 -4.33
N THR A 201 9.97 12.96 -3.79
CA THR A 201 8.55 12.60 -3.84
C THR A 201 7.80 12.93 -2.54
N TYR A 202 8.51 13.05 -1.41
CA TYR A 202 7.94 13.32 -0.07
C TYR A 202 8.42 14.66 0.51
N SER A 203 7.61 15.27 1.39
CA SER A 203 7.98 16.50 2.10
C SER A 203 7.32 16.61 3.47
N LEU A 204 7.94 17.34 4.39
CA LEU A 204 7.29 17.91 5.59
C LEU A 204 6.66 19.29 5.31
N SER A 205 7.13 19.97 4.26
CA SER A 205 6.78 21.37 3.98
C SER A 205 5.38 21.49 3.38
N LEU A 206 4.45 22.10 4.11
CA LEU A 206 3.07 22.30 3.66
C LEU A 206 2.94 23.13 2.36
N ASP A 207 3.98 23.89 1.98
CA ASP A 207 4.05 24.58 0.68
C ASP A 207 4.13 23.62 -0.52
N ASP A 208 4.50 22.34 -0.31
CA ASP A 208 4.52 21.28 -1.33
C ASP A 208 3.17 20.55 -1.49
N LEU A 209 2.12 20.93 -0.75
CA LEU A 209 0.83 20.22 -0.79
C LEU A 209 0.09 20.33 -2.14
N PRO A 210 -0.68 19.31 -2.53
CA PRO A 210 -1.58 19.37 -3.69
C PRO A 210 -2.58 20.52 -3.61
N SER A 211 -2.91 21.11 -4.77
CA SER A 211 -3.73 22.33 -4.83
C SER A 211 -5.15 22.11 -4.28
N GLY A 212 -5.45 22.74 -3.15
CA GLY A 212 -6.71 22.63 -2.41
C GLY A 212 -6.55 22.05 -1.01
N HIS A 213 -5.45 21.33 -0.77
CA HIS A 213 -5.07 20.83 0.54
C HIS A 213 -4.46 21.95 1.40
N ARG A 214 -4.36 21.70 2.71
CA ARG A 214 -3.92 22.63 3.76
C ARG A 214 -3.03 22.00 4.81
N PHE A 215 -3.18 20.68 5.03
CA PHE A 215 -2.32 19.91 5.91
C PHE A 215 -2.00 18.53 5.34
N ALA A 216 -1.01 17.86 5.91
CA ALA A 216 -0.73 16.46 5.64
C ALA A 216 -1.92 15.58 6.07
N ALA A 217 -2.26 14.55 5.28
CA ALA A 217 -3.39 13.66 5.57
C ALA A 217 -2.91 12.31 6.12
N ASN A 218 -3.43 11.89 7.29
CA ASN A 218 -2.92 10.72 7.99
C ASN A 218 -3.65 9.41 7.66
N GLY A 219 -3.05 8.30 8.10
CA GLY A 219 -3.53 6.94 7.86
C GLY A 219 -4.77 6.50 8.65
N ASP A 220 -5.66 7.41 9.06
CA ASP A 220 -6.88 7.10 9.83
C ASP A 220 -7.97 6.36 9.01
N ARG A 221 -8.73 5.46 9.64
CA ARG A 221 -9.86 4.74 9.01
C ARG A 221 -10.98 5.62 8.44
N LEU A 222 -11.13 6.87 8.88
CA LEU A 222 -12.10 7.82 8.32
C LEU A 222 -11.53 8.52 7.08
N VAL A 223 -10.24 8.86 7.08
CA VAL A 223 -9.52 9.37 5.92
C VAL A 223 -9.43 8.29 4.84
N SER A 224 -9.28 7.02 5.22
CA SER A 224 -9.30 5.88 4.31
C SER A 224 -10.65 5.78 3.59
N LEU A 225 -11.74 5.86 4.34
CA LEU A 225 -13.11 5.79 3.82
C LEU A 225 -13.43 6.98 2.90
N LEU A 226 -12.97 8.18 3.25
CA LEU A 226 -13.08 9.39 2.42
C LEU A 226 -12.37 9.21 1.06
N LEU A 227 -11.18 8.61 1.07
CA LEU A 227 -10.35 8.40 -0.12
C LEU A 227 -10.68 7.11 -0.90
N GLY A 228 -11.64 6.31 -0.42
CA GLY A 228 -12.18 5.13 -1.11
C GLY A 228 -11.61 3.77 -0.69
N PHE A 229 -10.82 3.72 0.38
CA PHE A 229 -10.14 2.53 0.90
C PHE A 229 -10.87 1.97 2.12
N GLU A 230 -11.96 1.23 1.90
CA GLU A 230 -12.73 0.63 3.00
C GLU A 230 -11.86 -0.25 3.93
N ASN A 231 -12.16 -0.22 5.24
CA ASN A 231 -11.52 -1.06 6.27
C ASN A 231 -9.97 -0.99 6.27
N THR A 232 -9.40 0.19 6.03
CA THR A 232 -7.95 0.40 5.92
C THR A 232 -7.49 1.42 6.97
N GLU A 233 -6.42 1.15 7.70
CA GLU A 233 -5.82 2.11 8.66
C GLU A 233 -4.35 1.77 8.85
N ALA A 234 -3.49 2.78 8.96
CA ALA A 234 -2.06 2.57 9.20
C ALA A 234 -1.83 1.76 10.47
N VAL A 235 -0.85 0.86 10.44
CA VAL A 235 -0.40 0.14 11.63
C VAL A 235 0.07 1.12 12.69
N MET A 236 0.73 2.22 12.30
CA MET A 236 1.17 3.27 13.23
C MET A 236 0.04 4.19 13.74
N GLN A 237 -1.17 4.18 13.17
CA GLN A 237 -2.30 4.99 13.68
C GLN A 237 -2.73 4.50 15.07
N GLN A 238 -2.63 5.38 16.08
CA GLN A 238 -2.97 5.01 17.46
C GLN A 238 -4.49 4.82 17.65
N GLY A 239 -4.92 3.63 18.09
CA GLY A 239 -6.31 3.44 18.50
C GLY A 239 -6.92 2.04 18.37
N ILE A 240 -6.10 0.99 18.18
CA ILE A 240 -6.60 -0.39 17.98
C ILE A 240 -7.62 -0.83 19.04
N THR A 241 -8.70 -1.46 18.59
CA THR A 241 -9.85 -1.85 19.43
C THR A 241 -9.88 -3.34 19.73
N SER A 242 -10.60 -3.76 20.79
CA SER A 242 -10.75 -5.19 21.12
C SER A 242 -11.66 -5.90 20.11
N GLY A 243 -11.23 -7.02 19.55
CA GLY A 243 -11.88 -7.69 18.42
C GLY A 243 -11.39 -7.22 17.04
N GLU A 244 -10.39 -6.35 16.99
CA GLU A 244 -9.75 -5.85 15.76
C GLU A 244 -8.44 -6.61 15.51
N ALA A 245 -8.25 -7.08 14.27
CA ALA A 245 -6.94 -7.42 13.73
C ALA A 245 -6.53 -6.36 12.69
N ARG A 246 -5.24 -6.03 12.67
CA ARG A 246 -4.56 -5.10 11.76
C ARG A 246 -3.12 -5.61 11.54
N ARG A 247 -3.01 -6.73 10.81
CA ARG A 247 -1.79 -7.56 10.72
C ARG A 247 -0.97 -7.34 9.45
N THR A 248 -1.32 -6.34 8.64
CA THR A 248 -0.60 -5.97 7.41
C THR A 248 -0.47 -4.46 7.31
N LEU A 249 0.67 -4.01 6.77
CA LEU A 249 0.99 -2.59 6.59
C LEU A 249 0.04 -1.91 5.60
N VAL A 250 -0.20 -0.62 5.76
CA VAL A 250 -0.66 0.26 4.66
C VAL A 250 0.53 0.98 4.06
N ALA A 251 0.28 1.96 3.21
CA ALA A 251 1.30 2.73 2.54
C ALA A 251 2.13 3.64 3.50
N ASP A 252 1.49 4.36 4.42
CA ASP A 252 2.10 5.22 5.45
C ASP A 252 3.20 4.49 6.24
N ASP A 253 2.88 3.28 6.72
CA ASP A 253 3.82 2.42 7.44
C ASP A 253 5.05 2.05 6.59
N VAL A 254 4.85 1.82 5.28
CA VAL A 254 5.90 1.42 4.34
C VAL A 254 6.79 2.61 3.96
N ALA A 255 6.22 3.79 3.70
CA ALA A 255 7.02 4.96 3.30
C ALA A 255 7.84 5.51 4.43
N THR A 256 7.27 5.61 5.63
CA THR A 256 8.01 6.15 6.78
C THR A 256 9.34 5.40 6.91
N LEU A 257 9.28 4.07 6.81
CA LEU A 257 10.46 3.21 6.86
C LEU A 257 11.33 3.32 5.61
N ARG A 258 10.76 3.35 4.39
CA ARG A 258 11.53 3.51 3.15
C ARG A 258 12.25 4.85 3.02
N LEU A 259 11.65 5.93 3.50
CA LEU A 259 12.26 7.25 3.56
C LEU A 259 13.45 7.27 4.52
N ALA A 260 13.34 6.60 5.68
CA ALA A 260 14.51 6.35 6.52
C ALA A 260 15.54 5.41 5.87
N MET A 261 15.12 4.50 5.00
CA MET A 261 16.00 3.62 4.21
C MET A 261 16.75 4.37 3.10
N SER A 262 16.29 5.55 2.66
CA SER A 262 17.01 6.48 1.76
C SER A 262 18.18 7.25 2.44
N GLY A 263 18.57 6.82 3.63
CA GLY A 263 19.84 7.19 4.25
C GLY A 263 19.89 8.56 4.93
N LEU A 264 21.07 9.18 4.93
CA LEU A 264 21.37 10.50 5.51
C LEU A 264 21.26 11.63 4.49
N ASP A 265 21.49 11.36 3.20
CA ASP A 265 21.29 12.37 2.14
C ASP A 265 19.82 12.47 1.68
N ARG A 266 19.00 11.46 2.02
CA ARG A 266 17.55 11.35 1.79
C ARG A 266 17.17 11.25 0.31
N LEU A 267 17.96 10.52 -0.47
CA LEU A 267 17.72 10.21 -1.89
C LEU A 267 17.79 8.70 -2.13
N GLU A 268 16.90 8.17 -2.97
CA GLU A 268 16.92 6.74 -3.31
C GLU A 268 17.97 6.42 -4.39
N GLY A 269 18.75 5.36 -4.19
CA GLY A 269 19.75 4.86 -5.13
C GLY A 269 21.17 5.39 -4.93
N THR A 270 21.54 5.79 -3.71
CA THR A 270 22.86 6.36 -3.36
C THR A 270 23.81 5.33 -2.71
N LEU A 271 24.59 5.73 -1.70
CA LEU A 271 25.60 4.89 -1.01
C LEU A 271 25.31 4.68 0.47
N ASP A 272 24.39 5.46 1.04
CA ASP A 272 23.94 5.35 2.44
C ASP A 272 22.53 4.74 2.59
N ASP A 273 21.91 4.36 1.46
CA ASP A 273 20.72 3.50 1.35
C ASP A 273 20.88 2.13 2.04
N TYR A 274 19.89 1.68 2.80
CA TYR A 274 19.92 0.34 3.42
C TYR A 274 18.61 -0.44 3.30
N THR A 275 18.72 -1.77 3.34
CA THR A 275 17.59 -2.70 3.46
C THR A 275 17.51 -3.22 4.89
N LEU A 276 16.39 -3.00 5.57
CA LEU A 276 16.16 -3.52 6.92
C LEU A 276 15.74 -5.00 6.89
N THR A 277 16.45 -5.85 7.64
CA THR A 277 16.12 -7.25 7.90
C THR A 277 15.90 -7.45 9.40
N LEU A 278 14.66 -7.64 9.84
CA LEU A 278 14.36 -8.07 11.21
C LEU A 278 14.56 -9.58 11.37
N GLN A 279 15.35 -10.00 12.36
CA GLN A 279 15.70 -11.39 12.60
C GLN A 279 15.19 -11.88 13.97
N TYR A 280 14.25 -12.83 13.99
CA TYR A 280 13.87 -13.50 15.23
C TYR A 280 14.99 -14.42 15.73
N VAL A 281 15.60 -14.08 16.87
CA VAL A 281 16.71 -14.84 17.46
C VAL A 281 16.30 -15.78 18.61
N GLY A 282 14.99 -15.87 18.90
CA GLY A 282 14.45 -16.76 19.93
C GLY A 282 14.11 -16.04 21.24
N ARG A 283 14.43 -16.69 22.36
CA ARG A 283 14.23 -16.13 23.70
C ARG A 283 15.57 -15.78 24.32
N THR A 284 15.85 -14.48 24.42
CA THR A 284 17.07 -13.91 24.98
C THR A 284 16.83 -12.44 25.32
N ASP A 285 17.65 -11.93 26.23
CA ASP A 285 17.70 -10.51 26.60
C ASP A 285 18.81 -9.75 25.82
N ASP A 286 19.65 -10.50 25.09
CA ASP A 286 20.82 -10.00 24.34
C ASP A 286 20.49 -9.50 22.91
N ALA A 287 19.23 -9.19 22.61
CA ALA A 287 18.78 -8.74 21.29
C ALA A 287 18.61 -7.21 21.20
N ASP A 288 18.63 -6.67 19.98
CA ASP A 288 18.45 -5.24 19.71
C ASP A 288 17.05 -4.75 20.09
N ILE A 289 16.04 -5.61 19.91
CA ILE A 289 14.65 -5.40 20.33
C ILE A 289 14.18 -6.60 21.18
N VAL A 290 13.76 -6.37 22.43
CA VAL A 290 13.23 -7.42 23.33
C VAL A 290 11.77 -7.14 23.69
N LEU A 291 10.90 -8.15 23.55
CA LEU A 291 9.47 -8.10 23.89
C LEU A 291 9.18 -8.78 25.24
N ASN A 292 8.39 -8.13 26.11
CA ASN A 292 8.07 -8.65 27.45
C ASN A 292 6.70 -8.20 28.02
N PHE A 293 5.95 -9.13 28.63
CA PHE A 293 4.80 -8.88 29.49
C PHE A 293 5.20 -8.45 30.93
N ASP A 294 5.72 -7.22 31.06
CA ASP A 294 6.28 -6.69 32.31
C ASP A 294 5.40 -5.67 33.06
N ASN A 295 4.31 -5.19 32.45
CA ASN A 295 3.46 -4.11 32.97
C ASN A 295 4.17 -2.74 33.16
N LYS A 296 5.28 -2.46 32.46
CA LYS A 296 5.94 -1.14 32.42
C LYS A 296 5.23 -0.15 31.47
N ALA A 297 4.22 -0.59 30.72
CA ALA A 297 3.39 0.22 29.83
C ALA A 297 1.92 0.24 30.28
N ALA A 298 1.17 1.26 29.87
CA ALA A 298 -0.25 1.39 30.22
C ALA A 298 -1.13 0.35 29.50
N PHE A 299 -0.82 0.04 28.24
CA PHE A 299 -1.46 -0.99 27.42
C PHE A 299 -0.38 -1.86 26.76
N ALA A 300 0.33 -1.26 25.80
CA ALA A 300 1.65 -1.64 25.34
C ALA A 300 2.48 -0.35 25.13
N ALA A 301 3.80 -0.48 24.98
CA ALA A 301 4.69 0.57 24.48
C ALA A 301 6.09 0.00 24.19
N CYS A 302 6.66 0.31 23.02
CA CYS A 302 8.09 0.31 22.79
C CYS A 302 8.76 1.44 23.59
N ARG A 303 9.97 1.19 24.07
CA ARG A 303 10.88 2.16 24.67
C ARG A 303 12.23 2.05 23.98
N ILE A 304 12.62 3.11 23.27
CA ILE A 304 13.90 3.21 22.58
C ILE A 304 14.90 4.10 23.32
N THR A 305 16.17 3.93 23.00
CA THR A 305 17.23 4.91 23.22
C THR A 305 17.97 5.13 21.91
N GLY A 306 18.53 6.33 21.69
CA GLY A 306 19.12 6.68 20.40
C GLY A 306 20.27 7.67 20.53
N THR A 307 21.02 7.82 19.44
CA THR A 307 22.13 8.77 19.30
C THR A 307 22.06 9.47 17.96
N PHE A 308 22.16 10.80 17.97
CA PHE A 308 22.30 11.62 16.76
C PHE A 308 23.53 11.21 15.94
N LEU A 309 23.33 10.95 14.64
CA LEU A 309 24.37 10.76 13.64
C LEU A 309 24.85 12.10 13.06
N ASN A 310 23.90 13.02 12.88
CA ASN A 310 24.08 14.44 12.57
C ASN A 310 22.93 15.22 13.26
N ASP A 311 22.70 16.47 12.88
CA ASP A 311 21.55 17.30 13.34
C ASP A 311 20.18 16.71 12.97
N LYS A 312 20.09 16.05 11.80
CA LYS A 312 18.83 15.65 11.16
C LYS A 312 18.47 14.16 11.29
N HIS A 313 19.35 13.34 11.85
CA HIS A 313 19.21 11.88 11.85
C HIS A 313 19.66 11.25 13.17
N VAL A 314 18.84 10.34 13.71
CA VAL A 314 19.10 9.58 14.95
C VAL A 314 19.19 8.09 14.62
N ALA A 315 20.17 7.38 15.16
CA ALA A 315 20.18 5.91 15.17
C ALA A 315 19.71 5.38 16.53
N ILE A 316 18.74 4.46 16.52
CA ILE A 316 18.36 3.69 17.71
C ILE A 316 19.58 2.88 18.20
N GLN A 317 19.67 2.66 19.51
CA GLN A 317 20.72 1.87 20.17
C GLN A 317 20.17 0.60 20.82
N GLN A 318 18.92 0.62 21.29
CA GLN A 318 18.18 -0.53 21.81
C GLN A 318 16.68 -0.20 21.86
N GLY A 319 15.82 -1.19 21.58
CA GLY A 319 14.38 -1.16 21.79
C GLY A 319 13.90 -2.18 22.83
N ASN A 320 12.91 -1.81 23.64
CA ASN A 320 12.27 -2.70 24.62
C ASN A 320 10.75 -2.55 24.53
N ILE A 321 10.02 -3.59 24.15
CA ILE A 321 8.55 -3.56 24.03
C ILE A 321 7.91 -4.16 25.28
N SER A 322 7.17 -3.33 26.01
CA SER A 322 6.49 -3.68 27.26
C SER A 322 4.99 -3.84 27.06
N PHE A 323 4.42 -4.98 27.46
CA PHE A 323 2.98 -5.27 27.39
C PHE A 323 2.33 -5.37 28.79
N ASN A 324 1.06 -4.98 28.92
CA ASN A 324 0.30 -5.03 30.17
C ASN A 324 -0.54 -6.32 30.28
N THR A 325 -0.30 -7.11 31.33
CA THR A 325 -0.98 -8.40 31.60
C THR A 325 -2.43 -8.25 32.10
N GLY A 326 -2.89 -7.02 32.35
CA GLY A 326 -4.25 -6.70 32.80
C GLY A 326 -5.32 -6.75 31.70
N PHE A 327 -4.92 -6.89 30.43
CA PHE A 327 -5.82 -7.00 29.28
C PHE A 327 -5.98 -8.48 28.85
N ALA A 328 -7.07 -8.77 28.13
CA ALA A 328 -7.26 -10.09 27.53
C ALA A 328 -6.58 -10.12 26.15
N TRP A 329 -5.56 -10.96 25.98
CA TRP A 329 -4.74 -11.02 24.78
C TRP A 329 -5.05 -12.26 23.94
N PHE A 330 -5.34 -12.05 22.65
CA PHE A 330 -5.42 -13.12 21.67
C PHE A 330 -4.06 -13.28 20.99
N PHE A 331 -3.57 -14.52 20.92
CA PHE A 331 -2.32 -14.87 20.24
C PHE A 331 -2.65 -15.70 19.00
N ASN A 332 -2.26 -15.23 17.82
CA ASN A 332 -2.47 -15.96 16.57
C ASN A 332 -1.61 -17.24 16.54
N PRO A 333 -2.21 -18.45 16.52
CA PRO A 333 -1.46 -19.70 16.51
C PRO A 333 -1.01 -20.14 15.11
N VAL A 334 -1.31 -19.36 14.06
CA VAL A 334 -1.01 -19.68 12.67
C VAL A 334 0.18 -18.86 12.18
N LEU A 335 1.24 -19.54 11.76
CA LEU A 335 2.38 -18.89 11.12
C LEU A 335 2.01 -18.43 9.71
N THR A 336 2.04 -17.12 9.49
CA THR A 336 1.92 -16.50 8.18
C THR A 336 3.21 -16.75 7.40
N LEU A 337 3.10 -17.52 6.32
CA LEU A 337 4.21 -17.71 5.39
C LEU A 337 4.50 -16.39 4.65
N PRO A 338 5.77 -16.01 4.44
CA PRO A 338 6.12 -14.87 3.60
C PRO A 338 5.53 -15.00 2.19
N ALA A 339 5.21 -13.85 1.59
CA ALA A 339 4.89 -13.74 0.18
C ALA A 339 6.04 -14.29 -0.69
N PRO A 340 5.75 -14.86 -1.88
CA PRO A 340 6.81 -15.38 -2.75
C PRO A 340 7.75 -14.25 -3.20
N GLU A 341 9.06 -14.53 -3.21
CA GLU A 341 10.12 -13.59 -3.64
C GLU A 341 9.92 -13.07 -5.07
N GLN A 342 9.25 -13.85 -5.91
CA GLN A 342 8.98 -13.53 -7.31
C GLN A 342 7.48 -13.65 -7.60
N PRO A 343 6.92 -12.80 -8.48
CA PRO A 343 5.55 -12.89 -8.96
C PRO A 343 5.18 -14.28 -9.52
N VAL A 344 3.97 -14.73 -9.19
CA VAL A 344 3.35 -15.93 -9.75
C VAL A 344 2.18 -15.50 -10.63
N VAL A 345 2.47 -15.38 -11.92
CA VAL A 345 1.48 -15.24 -13.01
C VAL A 345 0.77 -16.57 -13.28
N SER A 346 -0.43 -16.51 -13.84
CA SER A 346 -1.20 -17.68 -14.27
C SER A 346 -2.14 -17.39 -15.44
N VAL A 347 -2.41 -18.42 -16.25
CA VAL A 347 -3.43 -18.38 -17.33
C VAL A 347 -4.25 -19.66 -17.27
N LEU A 348 -5.57 -19.51 -17.30
CA LEU A 348 -6.51 -20.63 -17.29
C LEU A 348 -7.41 -20.59 -18.52
N VAL A 349 -7.60 -21.75 -19.15
CA VAL A 349 -8.61 -22.00 -20.18
C VAL A 349 -9.70 -22.91 -19.61
N ASN A 350 -10.95 -22.44 -19.61
CA ASN A 350 -12.09 -23.13 -18.98
C ASN A 350 -11.77 -23.66 -17.55
N ASP A 351 -11.12 -22.83 -16.74
CA ASP A 351 -10.66 -23.13 -15.38
C ASP A 351 -9.65 -24.30 -15.28
N GLN A 352 -8.85 -24.53 -16.33
CA GLN A 352 -7.70 -25.45 -16.37
C GLN A 352 -6.42 -24.73 -16.78
N ASP A 353 -5.29 -25.11 -16.18
CA ASP A 353 -3.92 -24.68 -16.52
C ASP A 353 -3.26 -25.56 -17.60
N GLN A 354 -3.91 -26.67 -17.94
CA GLN A 354 -3.45 -27.69 -18.90
C GLN A 354 -4.14 -27.55 -20.26
N SER A 355 -3.52 -28.14 -21.29
CA SER A 355 -4.06 -28.10 -22.65
C SER A 355 -5.36 -28.89 -22.80
N ILE A 356 -6.41 -28.25 -23.30
CA ILE A 356 -7.73 -28.87 -23.55
C ILE A 356 -8.08 -28.93 -25.04
N GLU A 357 -9.03 -29.80 -25.39
CA GLU A 357 -9.70 -29.81 -26.69
C GLU A 357 -11.12 -29.24 -26.56
N LEU A 358 -11.54 -28.43 -27.54
CA LEU A 358 -12.88 -27.84 -27.65
C LEU A 358 -13.44 -28.11 -29.05
N GLN A 359 -14.75 -28.35 -29.19
CA GLN A 359 -15.40 -28.35 -30.49
C GLN A 359 -15.72 -26.92 -30.91
N SER A 360 -15.83 -26.66 -32.22
CA SER A 360 -16.32 -25.37 -32.72
C SER A 360 -17.77 -25.13 -32.28
N GLY A 361 -18.04 -24.02 -31.60
CA GLY A 361 -19.32 -23.69 -30.98
C GLY A 361 -19.44 -24.02 -29.48
N ASP A 362 -18.39 -24.54 -28.85
CA ASP A 362 -18.32 -24.71 -27.40
C ASP A 362 -17.96 -23.39 -26.70
N ARG A 363 -18.15 -23.31 -25.37
CA ARG A 363 -17.78 -22.13 -24.58
C ARG A 363 -16.27 -22.10 -24.34
N LEU A 364 -15.67 -20.92 -24.51
CA LEU A 364 -14.29 -20.62 -24.21
C LEU A 364 -14.24 -19.45 -23.23
N THR A 365 -13.74 -19.70 -22.02
CA THR A 365 -13.36 -18.67 -21.06
C THR A 365 -11.84 -18.66 -20.89
N LEU A 366 -11.23 -17.48 -20.96
CA LEU A 366 -9.84 -17.26 -20.58
C LEU A 366 -9.80 -16.37 -19.33
N LYS A 367 -8.97 -16.76 -18.37
CA LYS A 367 -8.68 -15.99 -17.15
C LYS A 367 -7.17 -15.84 -16.98
N VAL A 368 -6.75 -14.70 -16.45
CA VAL A 368 -5.38 -14.45 -16.01
C VAL A 368 -5.37 -14.17 -14.52
N GLY A 369 -4.32 -14.61 -13.83
CA GLY A 369 -4.14 -14.35 -12.40
C GLY A 369 -2.72 -13.94 -12.09
N LEU A 370 -2.55 -13.18 -11.01
CA LEU A 370 -1.26 -12.68 -10.56
C LEU A 370 -1.25 -12.64 -9.04
N ASN A 371 -0.31 -13.35 -8.43
CA ASN A 371 0.17 -13.04 -7.09
C ASN A 371 1.48 -12.26 -7.27
N PRO A 372 1.55 -10.96 -6.92
CA PRO A 372 2.75 -10.15 -7.14
C PRO A 372 3.88 -10.47 -6.16
N GLY A 373 3.57 -11.16 -5.05
CA GLY A 373 4.56 -11.48 -4.03
C GLY A 373 5.25 -10.24 -3.47
N MET A 374 6.57 -10.35 -3.28
CA MET A 374 7.47 -9.25 -2.87
C MET A 374 7.55 -8.07 -3.85
N LYS A 375 6.94 -8.16 -5.04
CA LYS A 375 6.87 -7.07 -6.03
C LYS A 375 5.54 -6.30 -6.02
N SER A 376 4.69 -6.54 -5.03
CA SER A 376 3.41 -5.83 -4.88
C SER A 376 3.62 -4.31 -4.89
N GLY A 377 2.91 -3.61 -5.79
CA GLY A 377 3.03 -2.16 -5.97
C GLY A 377 4.17 -1.68 -6.90
N SER A 378 5.19 -2.51 -7.19
CA SER A 378 6.26 -2.14 -8.14
C SER A 378 5.69 -1.83 -9.53
N GLN A 379 6.23 -0.84 -10.23
CA GLN A 379 5.71 -0.44 -11.54
C GLN A 379 6.10 -1.45 -12.62
N THR A 380 5.11 -1.90 -13.39
CA THR A 380 5.20 -3.03 -14.32
C THR A 380 4.34 -2.81 -15.56
N ASP A 381 4.72 -3.43 -16.68
CA ASP A 381 3.87 -3.59 -17.85
C ASP A 381 3.29 -5.02 -17.97
N TYR A 382 1.98 -5.07 -18.26
CA TYR A 382 1.17 -6.28 -18.36
C TYR A 382 0.83 -6.58 -19.83
N TRP A 383 0.98 -7.84 -20.22
CA TRP A 383 0.87 -8.28 -21.61
C TRP A 383 0.08 -9.59 -21.73
N VAL A 384 -0.84 -9.68 -22.70
CA VAL A 384 -1.45 -10.95 -23.08
C VAL A 384 -1.32 -11.18 -24.58
N ARG A 385 -0.54 -12.20 -24.96
CA ARG A 385 -0.32 -12.65 -26.33
C ARG A 385 -1.13 -13.92 -26.59
N ALA A 386 -1.88 -13.95 -27.68
CA ALA A 386 -2.56 -15.12 -28.19
C ALA A 386 -2.00 -15.50 -29.58
N MET A 387 -1.22 -16.58 -29.63
CA MET A 387 -0.81 -17.21 -30.87
C MET A 387 -1.99 -18.06 -31.40
N THR A 388 -2.39 -17.83 -32.66
CA THR A 388 -3.56 -18.47 -33.28
C THR A 388 -3.19 -19.12 -34.63
N PRO A 389 -4.03 -20.03 -35.18
CA PRO A 389 -3.82 -20.60 -36.51
C PRO A 389 -3.78 -19.60 -37.68
N VAL A 390 -4.13 -18.32 -37.46
CA VAL A 390 -4.19 -17.27 -38.49
C VAL A 390 -3.30 -16.06 -38.22
N GLY A 391 -2.46 -16.12 -37.18
CA GLY A 391 -1.53 -15.06 -36.79
C GLY A 391 -1.53 -14.77 -35.30
N GLU A 392 -0.81 -13.72 -34.92
CA GLU A 392 -0.64 -13.30 -33.52
C GLU A 392 -1.59 -12.17 -33.15
N PHE A 393 -2.14 -12.25 -31.94
CA PHE A 393 -3.10 -11.29 -31.39
C PHE A 393 -2.65 -10.87 -29.99
N TRP A 394 -2.91 -9.61 -29.64
CA TRP A 394 -2.54 -9.02 -28.37
C TRP A 394 -3.76 -8.36 -27.73
N LEU A 395 -3.90 -8.49 -26.42
CA LEU A 395 -4.97 -7.84 -25.67
C LEU A 395 -4.62 -6.35 -25.46
N ASP A 396 -5.44 -5.45 -25.98
CA ASP A 396 -5.26 -4.01 -25.78
C ASP A 396 -5.78 -3.54 -24.40
N SER A 397 -5.53 -2.26 -24.08
CA SER A 397 -6.03 -1.60 -22.86
C SER A 397 -7.55 -1.34 -22.83
N ARG A 398 -8.30 -1.92 -23.77
CA ARG A 398 -9.78 -2.00 -23.77
C ARG A 398 -10.26 -3.45 -23.62
N LEU A 399 -9.35 -4.38 -23.32
CA LEU A 399 -9.57 -5.81 -23.20
C LEU A 399 -10.08 -6.43 -24.51
N GLN A 400 -9.55 -5.96 -25.64
CA GLN A 400 -9.86 -6.48 -26.97
C GLN A 400 -8.62 -7.13 -27.61
N PHE A 401 -8.74 -8.38 -28.04
CA PHE A 401 -7.69 -9.04 -28.82
C PHE A 401 -7.61 -8.44 -30.23
N ILE A 402 -6.58 -7.66 -30.49
CA ILE A 402 -6.28 -7.08 -31.81
C ILE A 402 -5.13 -7.84 -32.47
N ARG A 403 -5.20 -8.05 -33.78
CA ARG A 403 -4.10 -8.67 -34.52
C ARG A 403 -2.94 -7.68 -34.61
N SER A 404 -1.75 -8.09 -34.18
CA SER A 404 -0.53 -7.28 -34.26
C SER A 404 0.69 -8.20 -34.42
N ASP A 405 1.61 -7.81 -35.30
CA ASP A 405 2.91 -8.47 -35.48
C ASP A 405 4.00 -7.81 -34.60
N THR A 406 3.60 -6.91 -33.68
CA THR A 406 4.41 -6.29 -32.62
C THR A 406 3.66 -6.30 -31.28
N PRO A 407 4.34 -6.36 -30.12
CA PRO A 407 3.69 -6.31 -28.81
C PRO A 407 2.71 -5.14 -28.65
N VAL A 408 1.62 -5.39 -27.93
CA VAL A 408 0.64 -4.36 -27.50
C VAL A 408 0.38 -4.54 -26.01
N ARG A 409 0.64 -3.47 -25.24
CA ARG A 409 0.48 -3.45 -23.79
C ARG A 409 -1.00 -3.47 -23.40
N ALA A 410 -1.37 -4.38 -22.49
CA ALA A 410 -2.72 -4.45 -21.94
C ALA A 410 -2.91 -3.45 -20.79
N HIS A 411 -1.94 -3.36 -19.88
CA HIS A 411 -1.91 -2.38 -18.79
C HIS A 411 -0.46 -2.01 -18.45
N GLY A 412 -0.26 -0.85 -17.82
CA GLY A 412 1.03 -0.44 -17.26
C GLY A 412 0.78 0.42 -16.03
N GLY A 413 1.39 0.07 -14.90
CA GLY A 413 1.04 0.60 -13.59
C GLY A 413 1.61 -0.24 -12.44
N PRO A 414 1.16 -0.06 -11.19
CA PRO A 414 1.63 -0.84 -10.05
C PRO A 414 1.21 -2.32 -10.14
N MET A 415 2.08 -3.22 -9.68
CA MET A 415 1.82 -4.66 -9.75
C MET A 415 0.80 -5.08 -8.68
N ILE A 416 -0.47 -5.13 -9.08
CA ILE A 416 -1.61 -5.52 -8.25
C ILE A 416 -1.95 -7.00 -8.39
N ALA A 417 -2.48 -7.59 -7.31
CA ALA A 417 -2.97 -8.96 -7.32
C ALA A 417 -4.22 -9.13 -8.19
N LEU A 418 -4.22 -10.13 -9.08
CA LEU A 418 -5.33 -10.46 -9.96
C LEU A 418 -5.93 -11.82 -9.58
N ALA A 419 -7.10 -11.81 -8.95
CA ALA A 419 -7.82 -13.01 -8.50
C ALA A 419 -8.58 -13.72 -9.65
N GLY A 420 -7.88 -14.14 -10.70
CA GLY A 420 -8.47 -14.88 -11.83
C GLY A 420 -9.35 -14.02 -12.75
N PHE A 421 -8.87 -12.83 -13.10
CA PHE A 421 -9.54 -11.87 -13.96
C PHE A 421 -9.87 -12.44 -15.35
N SER A 422 -11.13 -12.36 -15.78
CA SER A 422 -11.56 -12.91 -17.07
C SER A 422 -11.33 -11.94 -18.22
N ILE A 423 -10.46 -12.34 -19.15
CA ILE A 423 -10.10 -11.59 -20.37
C ILE A 423 -10.89 -12.03 -21.61
N LEU A 424 -11.60 -13.16 -21.53
CA LEU A 424 -12.52 -13.64 -22.56
C LEU A 424 -13.58 -14.55 -21.93
N ASP A 425 -14.84 -14.38 -22.32
CA ASP A 425 -15.93 -15.34 -22.16
C ASP A 425 -16.79 -15.31 -23.43
N SER A 426 -16.72 -16.37 -24.23
CA SER A 426 -17.30 -16.39 -25.57
C SER A 426 -17.54 -17.83 -26.05
N THR A 427 -17.85 -18.00 -27.34
CA THR A 427 -17.95 -19.31 -28.00
C THR A 427 -16.92 -19.45 -29.12
N THR A 428 -16.44 -20.66 -29.36
CA THR A 428 -15.49 -21.00 -30.44
C THR A 428 -16.13 -20.99 -31.83
N ALA A 429 -17.41 -20.60 -31.97
CA ALA A 429 -18.18 -20.65 -33.21
C ALA A 429 -17.64 -19.76 -34.36
N GLY A 430 -16.86 -18.73 -34.02
CA GLY A 430 -16.22 -17.81 -34.98
C GLY A 430 -14.71 -17.97 -35.10
N LEU A 431 -14.11 -18.93 -34.38
CA LEU A 431 -12.66 -19.10 -34.30
C LEU A 431 -12.19 -20.21 -35.27
N PRO A 432 -11.10 -20.00 -36.04
CA PRO A 432 -10.48 -21.05 -36.86
C PRO A 432 -10.15 -22.32 -36.07
N ALA A 433 -10.37 -23.50 -36.68
CA ALA A 433 -9.90 -24.75 -36.12
C ALA A 433 -8.37 -24.84 -36.10
N GLY A 434 -7.80 -25.51 -35.10
CA GLY A 434 -6.37 -25.59 -34.84
C GLY A 434 -6.00 -25.24 -33.39
N THR A 435 -4.71 -25.23 -33.09
CA THR A 435 -4.17 -24.97 -31.74
C THR A 435 -3.95 -23.47 -31.51
N TYR A 436 -4.27 -23.04 -30.30
CA TYR A 436 -4.07 -21.70 -29.76
C TYR A 436 -3.14 -21.82 -28.55
N THR A 437 -2.28 -20.82 -28.35
CA THR A 437 -1.50 -20.65 -27.11
C THR A 437 -1.66 -19.23 -26.63
N VAL A 438 -2.06 -19.07 -25.36
CA VAL A 438 -2.26 -17.78 -24.70
C VAL A 438 -1.22 -17.63 -23.61
N THR A 439 -0.35 -16.65 -23.77
CA THR A 439 0.65 -16.21 -22.78
C THR A 439 0.11 -15.01 -22.03
N PHE A 440 0.18 -15.02 -20.70
CA PHE A 440 0.16 -13.81 -19.87
C PHE A 440 1.58 -13.57 -19.39
N ALA A 441 2.06 -12.35 -19.57
CA ALA A 441 3.34 -11.90 -19.07
C ALA A 441 3.19 -10.58 -18.29
N VAL A 442 4.09 -10.41 -17.32
CA VAL A 442 4.23 -9.25 -16.45
C VAL A 442 5.73 -8.99 -16.38
N ASP A 443 6.16 -7.79 -16.72
CA ASP A 443 7.59 -7.43 -16.70
C ASP A 443 7.95 -6.78 -15.36
N ASP A 444 9.24 -6.73 -15.00
CA ASP A 444 9.70 -6.14 -13.73
C ASP A 444 9.94 -4.62 -13.80
N ASN A 445 9.59 -4.01 -14.94
CA ASN A 445 9.68 -2.58 -15.21
C ASN A 445 8.46 -2.09 -16.04
N ARG A 446 8.36 -0.77 -16.28
CA ARG A 446 7.23 -0.10 -16.95
C ARG A 446 7.68 0.83 -18.09
N ASP A 447 8.50 0.33 -19.03
CA ASP A 447 9.12 1.12 -20.10
C ASP A 447 8.42 1.03 -21.49
N GLN A 448 7.41 0.16 -21.65
CA GLN A 448 6.70 -0.22 -22.89
C GLN A 448 7.45 -1.17 -23.85
N VAL A 449 8.54 -1.79 -23.41
CA VAL A 449 9.15 -2.98 -24.02
C VAL A 449 8.51 -4.24 -23.40
N PHE A 450 8.52 -5.33 -24.16
CA PHE A 450 7.98 -6.62 -23.75
C PHE A 450 9.15 -7.57 -23.47
N ASP A 451 9.48 -7.75 -22.19
CA ASP A 451 10.68 -8.47 -21.73
C ASP A 451 10.41 -9.96 -21.42
N GLU A 452 9.15 -10.31 -21.17
CA GLU A 452 8.69 -11.64 -20.71
C GLU A 452 9.24 -12.05 -19.31
N THR A 453 9.55 -11.11 -18.42
CA THR A 453 10.24 -11.39 -17.14
C THR A 453 9.50 -12.44 -16.30
N TYR A 454 8.18 -12.31 -16.15
CA TYR A 454 7.33 -13.29 -15.50
C TYR A 454 6.21 -13.72 -16.45
N GLN A 455 6.21 -14.97 -16.91
CA GLN A 455 5.17 -15.47 -17.85
C GLN A 455 4.64 -16.88 -17.53
N GLN A 456 3.35 -17.10 -17.80
CA GLN A 456 2.76 -18.43 -17.97
C GLN A 456 2.01 -18.49 -19.30
N SER A 457 2.04 -19.66 -19.96
CA SER A 457 1.23 -19.94 -21.15
C SER A 457 0.33 -21.15 -20.93
N VAL A 458 -0.88 -21.10 -21.53
CA VAL A 458 -1.79 -22.25 -21.64
C VAL A 458 -2.20 -22.43 -23.11
N SER A 459 -2.48 -23.67 -23.52
CA SER A 459 -2.91 -23.98 -24.89
C SER A 459 -4.32 -24.57 -24.93
N PHE A 460 -4.98 -24.48 -26.08
CA PHE A 460 -6.18 -25.26 -26.37
C PHE A 460 -6.30 -25.52 -27.88
N THR A 461 -6.94 -26.62 -28.26
CA THR A 461 -7.18 -26.94 -29.68
C THR A 461 -8.66 -26.90 -29.98
N ILE A 462 -9.05 -26.08 -30.97
CA ILE A 462 -10.41 -26.05 -31.52
C ILE A 462 -10.49 -27.09 -32.65
N LEU A 463 -11.31 -28.10 -32.46
CA LEU A 463 -11.63 -29.13 -33.45
C LEU A 463 -12.80 -28.67 -34.35
N PRO A 464 -12.77 -29.02 -35.66
CA PRO A 464 -13.91 -28.81 -36.54
C PRO A 464 -15.06 -29.77 -36.19
N ARG A 465 -16.30 -29.31 -36.39
CA ARG A 465 -17.51 -30.16 -36.37
C ARG A 465 -17.77 -30.82 -37.72
#